data_AF-A0A1E3H424-F1
#
_entry.id   AF-A0A1E3H424-F1
#
_cell.length_a   1.000
_cell.length_b   1.000
_cell.length_c   1.000
_cell.angle_alpha   90.00
_cell.angle_beta   90.00
_cell.angle_gamma   90.00
#
_symmetry.space_group_name_H-M   'P 1'
#
loop_
_entity.id
_entity.type
_entity.pdbx_description
1 polymer ?
#
loop_
_entity_poly.entity_id
_entity_poly.type
_entity_poly.pdbx_seq_one_letter_code
_entity_poly.pdbx_strand_id
1 'polypeptide(L)'
;MKKSLLALGILAPLALAACVTAPQLPPSSTRIAVVEAQKKDIAINRNRGMISYEEAARRQFAIEQASYALRPSEIRFWNEAIATARMADEGRISKQEYQRRIQIAYARDVGA
;
A
#
# COMPACT_ATOMS: atom_id res chain seq x y z
N MET A 1 -58.84 19.54 39.61
CA MET A 1 -58.36 18.57 38.58
C MET A 1 -58.23 19.29 37.24
N LYS A 2 -57.26 18.88 36.41
CA LYS A 2 -56.93 19.33 35.02
C LYS A 2 -55.78 20.36 34.97
N LYS A 3 -54.53 19.91 35.14
CA LYS A 3 -53.59 19.25 34.20
C LYS A 3 -52.82 20.27 33.35
N SER A 4 -51.54 20.41 33.72
CA SER A 4 -50.52 21.28 33.15
C SER A 4 -50.22 20.99 31.68
N LEU A 5 -49.90 22.08 30.98
CA LEU A 5 -49.32 22.13 29.64
C LEU A 5 -47.94 21.47 29.61
N LEU A 6 -47.71 20.57 28.64
CA LEU A 6 -46.39 20.24 28.13
C LEU A 6 -46.50 20.01 26.62
N ALA A 7 -46.27 21.08 25.87
CA ALA A 7 -45.79 20.99 24.49
C ALA A 7 -44.26 21.01 24.57
N LEU A 8 -43.60 19.94 24.13
CA LEU A 8 -42.20 20.04 23.72
C LEU A 8 -41.97 19.13 22.52
N GLY A 9 -41.42 19.76 21.47
CA GLY A 9 -41.40 19.29 20.11
C GLY A 9 -40.73 17.94 19.92
N ILE A 10 -41.43 17.07 19.20
CA ILE A 10 -40.81 15.99 18.46
C ILE A 10 -40.30 16.62 17.16
N LEU A 11 -39.03 17.01 17.15
CA LEU A 11 -38.27 17.18 15.91
C LEU A 11 -36.96 16.43 16.10
N ALA A 12 -37.01 15.16 15.70
CA ALA A 12 -35.85 14.30 15.62
C ALA A 12 -34.76 14.98 14.78
N PRO A 13 -33.50 15.06 15.25
CA PRO A 13 -32.41 15.26 14.33
C PRO A 13 -32.31 13.94 13.53
N LEU A 14 -32.90 13.94 12.33
CA LEU A 14 -32.55 12.97 11.30
C LEU A 14 -31.06 13.15 11.04
N ALA A 15 -30.27 12.32 11.72
CA ALA A 15 -28.86 12.18 11.50
C ALA A 15 -28.67 11.84 10.01
N LEU A 16 -28.25 12.85 9.24
CA LEU A 16 -27.55 12.64 7.98
C LEU A 16 -26.21 11.99 8.33
N ALA A 17 -26.25 10.70 8.67
CA ALA A 17 -25.13 9.82 8.49
C ALA A 17 -24.93 9.70 6.98
N ALA A 18 -24.27 10.69 6.39
CA ALA A 18 -23.66 10.52 5.10
C ALA A 18 -22.71 9.33 5.27
N CYS A 19 -23.09 8.18 4.71
CA CYS A 19 -22.22 7.04 4.55
C CYS A 19 -21.05 7.49 3.68
N VAL A 20 -20.01 8.06 4.29
CA VAL A 20 -18.72 8.25 3.67
C VAL A 20 -18.20 6.84 3.44
N THR A 21 -18.55 6.28 2.30
CA THR A 21 -18.00 5.02 1.83
C THR A 21 -16.51 5.27 1.73
N ALA A 22 -15.73 4.59 2.57
CA ALA A 22 -14.28 4.66 2.49
C ALA A 22 -13.88 4.38 1.03
N PRO A 23 -12.94 5.14 0.45
CA PRO A 23 -12.52 4.93 -0.92
C PRO A 23 -12.14 3.46 -1.12
N GLN A 24 -12.86 2.75 -1.98
CA GLN A 24 -12.54 1.37 -2.27
C GLN A 24 -11.31 1.36 -3.17
N LEU A 25 -10.18 0.89 -2.63
CA LEU A 25 -8.96 0.77 -3.41
C LEU A 25 -9.14 -0.28 -4.51
N PRO A 26 -8.68 -0.01 -5.74
CA PRO A 26 -8.72 -0.99 -6.82
C PRO A 26 -7.80 -2.17 -6.51
N PRO A 27 -8.03 -3.35 -7.10
CA PRO A 27 -7.08 -4.45 -7.01
C PRO A 27 -5.75 -4.06 -7.66
N SER A 28 -4.64 -4.61 -7.14
CA SER A 28 -3.27 -4.38 -7.62
C SER A 28 -3.07 -4.72 -9.11
N SER A 29 -3.94 -5.54 -9.69
CA SER A 29 -3.97 -5.86 -11.12
C SER A 29 -4.38 -4.70 -12.03
N THR A 30 -5.00 -3.65 -11.50
CA THR A 30 -5.56 -2.53 -12.28
C THR A 30 -4.51 -1.56 -12.84
N ARG A 31 -3.25 -1.62 -12.35
CA ARG A 31 -2.10 -0.82 -12.83
C ARG A 31 -2.42 0.64 -13.14
N ILE A 32 -2.35 1.50 -12.12
CA ILE A 32 -2.56 2.95 -12.27
C ILE A 32 -1.29 3.60 -12.82
N ALA A 33 -1.41 4.36 -13.91
CA ALA A 33 -0.26 4.96 -14.61
C ALA A 33 0.63 5.84 -13.71
N VAL A 34 0.03 6.65 -12.85
CA VAL A 34 0.76 7.52 -11.90
C VAL A 34 1.57 6.69 -10.90
N VAL A 35 1.01 5.60 -10.39
CA VAL A 35 1.69 4.69 -9.46
C VAL A 35 2.89 4.01 -10.14
N GLU A 36 2.72 3.55 -11.38
CA GLU A 36 3.82 2.94 -12.13
C GLU A 36 4.93 3.95 -12.48
N ALA A 37 4.58 5.21 -12.75
CA ALA A 37 5.56 6.28 -12.92
C ALA A 37 6.37 6.54 -11.63
N GLN A 38 5.70 6.64 -10.48
CA GLN A 38 6.38 6.82 -9.19
C GLN A 38 7.33 5.66 -8.86
N LYS A 39 6.89 4.42 -9.11
CA LYS A 39 7.73 3.22 -8.93
C LYS A 39 8.96 3.24 -9.83
N LYS A 40 8.80 3.68 -11.09
CA LYS A 40 9.90 3.86 -12.04
C LYS A 40 10.91 4.89 -11.56
N ASP A 41 10.47 6.03 -11.03
CA ASP A 41 11.35 7.07 -10.49
C ASP A 41 12.16 6.56 -9.30
N ILE A 42 11.53 5.81 -8.39
CA ILE A 42 12.22 5.14 -7.28
C ILE A 42 13.29 4.18 -7.81
N ALA A 43 12.98 3.37 -8.82
CA ALA A 43 13.94 2.44 -9.42
C ALA A 43 15.13 3.18 -10.08
N ILE A 44 14.88 4.31 -10.75
CA ILE A 44 15.92 5.17 -11.33
C ILE A 44 16.82 5.72 -10.22
N ASN A 45 16.25 6.25 -9.14
CA ASN A 45 17.00 6.82 -8.02
C ASN A 45 17.89 5.77 -7.34
N ARG A 46 17.37 4.55 -7.14
CA ARG A 46 18.15 3.41 -6.64
C ARG A 46 19.29 3.06 -7.58
N ASN A 47 19.02 2.96 -8.89
CA ASN A 47 20.04 2.61 -9.88
C ASN A 47 21.17 3.65 -9.98
N ARG A 48 20.88 4.91 -9.67
CA ARG A 48 21.86 6.00 -9.56
C ARG A 48 22.61 6.01 -8.22
N GLY A 49 22.27 5.12 -7.28
CA GLY A 49 22.86 5.10 -5.94
C GLY A 49 22.40 6.25 -5.03
N MET A 50 21.32 6.96 -5.39
CA MET A 50 20.80 8.07 -4.60
C MET A 50 19.97 7.61 -3.40
N ILE A 51 19.45 6.38 -3.45
CA ILE A 51 18.74 5.71 -2.36
C ILE A 51 19.16 4.25 -2.31
N SER A 52 19.07 3.64 -1.12
CA SER A 52 19.42 2.24 -0.91
C SER A 52 18.39 1.28 -1.54
N TYR A 53 18.71 -0.02 -1.63
CA TYR A 53 17.75 -1.03 -2.05
C TYR A 53 16.57 -1.12 -1.05
N GLU A 54 16.85 -1.13 0.26
CA GLU A 54 15.83 -1.22 1.30
C GLU A 54 14.88 -0.03 1.23
N GLU A 55 15.44 1.18 1.11
CA GLU A 55 14.65 2.39 1.00
C GLU A 55 13.76 2.36 -0.26
N ALA A 56 14.30 1.93 -1.40
CA ALA A 56 13.53 1.79 -2.62
C ALA A 56 12.37 0.78 -2.45
N ALA A 57 12.61 -0.36 -1.81
CA ALA A 57 11.57 -1.37 -1.56
C ALA A 57 10.47 -0.84 -0.62
N ARG A 58 10.85 -0.13 0.46
CA ARG A 58 9.88 0.49 1.40
C ARG A 58 9.02 1.55 0.73
N ARG A 59 9.61 2.42 -0.08
CA ARG A 59 8.89 3.47 -0.81
C ARG A 59 7.90 2.87 -1.81
N GLN A 60 8.31 1.83 -2.56
CA GLN A 60 7.39 1.13 -3.47
C GLN A 60 6.26 0.44 -2.71
N PHE A 61 6.56 -0.24 -1.60
CA PHE A 61 5.52 -0.88 -0.78
C PHE A 61 4.52 0.13 -0.22
N ALA A 62 4.98 1.29 0.28
CA ALA A 62 4.11 2.34 0.78
C ALA A 62 3.15 2.86 -0.29
N ILE A 63 3.63 3.05 -1.53
CA ILE A 63 2.77 3.45 -2.66
C ILE A 63 1.75 2.36 -2.98
N GLU A 64 2.19 1.10 -3.04
CA GLU A 64 1.31 -0.04 -3.34
C GLU A 64 0.22 -0.20 -2.28
N GLN A 65 0.57 -0.07 -0.99
CA GLN A 65 -0.38 -0.15 0.12
C GLN A 65 -1.38 1.01 0.13
N ALA A 66 -0.95 2.21 -0.25
CA ALA A 66 -1.83 3.38 -0.32
C ALA A 66 -2.74 3.39 -1.56
N SER A 67 -2.33 2.71 -2.64
CA SER A 67 -2.98 2.82 -3.95
C SER A 67 -3.82 1.60 -4.32
N TYR A 68 -3.60 0.45 -3.69
CA TYR A 68 -4.24 -0.82 -4.06
C TYR A 68 -4.74 -1.61 -2.87
N ALA A 69 -5.78 -2.39 -3.11
CA ALA A 69 -6.21 -3.47 -2.23
C ALA A 69 -5.26 -4.66 -2.40
N LEU A 70 -4.18 -4.69 -1.64
CA LEU A 70 -3.17 -5.75 -1.70
C LEU A 70 -3.69 -7.06 -1.11
N ARG A 71 -3.40 -8.17 -1.80
CA ARG A 71 -3.57 -9.53 -1.29
C ARG A 71 -2.57 -9.80 -0.15
N PRO A 72 -2.90 -10.69 0.79
CA PRO A 72 -1.94 -11.10 1.83
C PRO A 72 -0.62 -11.65 1.27
N SER A 73 -0.64 -12.33 0.12
CA SER A 73 0.57 -12.80 -0.56
C SER A 73 1.45 -11.64 -1.04
N GLU A 74 0.85 -10.57 -1.57
CA GLU A 74 1.59 -9.40 -2.05
C GLU A 74 2.23 -8.63 -0.89
N ILE A 75 1.57 -8.56 0.26
CA ILE A 75 2.15 -8.01 1.49
C ILE A 75 3.35 -8.86 1.94
N ARG A 76 3.24 -10.19 1.90
CA ARG A 76 4.35 -11.10 2.20
C ARG A 76 5.54 -10.88 1.24
N PHE A 77 5.27 -10.75 -0.06
CA PHE A 77 6.29 -10.40 -1.05
C PHE A 77 7.05 -9.14 -0.65
N TRP A 78 6.34 -8.06 -0.32
CA TRP A 78 6.99 -6.79 0.03
C TRP A 78 7.85 -6.89 1.29
N ASN A 79 7.38 -7.61 2.32
CA ASN A 79 8.16 -7.83 3.53
C ASN A 79 9.46 -8.62 3.24
N GLU A 80 9.38 -9.67 2.41
CA GLU A 80 10.55 -10.42 1.97
C GLU A 80 11.48 -9.58 1.09
N ALA A 81 10.92 -8.75 0.21
CA ALA A 81 11.67 -7.86 -0.66
C ALA A 81 12.47 -6.82 0.15
N ILE A 82 11.87 -6.25 1.21
CA ILE A 82 12.54 -5.31 2.13
C ILE A 82 13.68 -6.01 2.88
N ALA A 83 13.44 -7.22 3.41
CA ALA A 83 14.49 -7.99 4.09
C ALA A 83 15.65 -8.36 3.14
N THR A 84 15.33 -8.73 1.90
CA THR A 84 16.33 -9.07 0.87
C THR A 84 17.10 -7.85 0.41
N ALA A 85 16.42 -6.71 0.29
CA ALA A 85 17.04 -5.44 -0.03
C ALA A 85 18.03 -4.99 1.04
N ARG A 86 17.70 -5.15 2.32
CA ARG A 86 18.62 -4.91 3.43
C ARG A 86 19.89 -5.75 3.32
N MET A 87 19.77 -7.04 3.01
CA MET A 87 20.94 -7.90 2.81
C MET A 87 21.85 -7.41 1.67
N ALA A 88 21.28 -6.81 0.62
CA ALA A 88 22.05 -6.24 -0.48
C ALA A 88 22.75 -4.93 -0.06
N ASP A 89 22.05 -4.07 0.70
CA ASP A 89 22.62 -2.83 1.25
C ASP A 89 23.77 -3.13 2.24
N GLU A 90 23.64 -4.18 3.05
CA GLU A 90 24.67 -4.68 3.97
C GLU A 90 25.83 -5.41 3.27
N GLY A 91 25.76 -5.59 1.94
CA GLY A 91 26.77 -6.33 1.16
C GLY A 91 26.79 -7.84 1.39
N ARG A 92 25.79 -8.39 2.08
CA ARG A 92 25.67 -9.84 2.37
C ARG A 92 25.28 -10.67 1.16
N ILE A 93 24.65 -10.04 0.16
CA ILE A 93 24.35 -10.64 -1.13
C ILE A 93 24.71 -9.67 -2.26
N SER A 94 25.07 -10.22 -3.42
CA SER A 94 25.32 -9.41 -4.61
C SER A 94 24.02 -8.84 -5.19
N LYS A 95 24.15 -7.79 -6.02
CA LYS A 95 23.02 -7.23 -6.80
C LYS A 95 22.31 -8.30 -7.64
N GLN A 96 23.05 -9.22 -8.24
CA GLN A 96 22.48 -10.29 -9.06
C GLN A 96 21.68 -11.28 -8.21
N GLU A 97 22.19 -11.62 -7.02
CA GLU A 97 21.48 -12.49 -6.09
C GLU A 97 20.21 -11.82 -5.53
N TYR A 98 20.26 -10.52 -5.24
CA TYR A 98 19.08 -9.73 -4.92
C TYR A 98 18.03 -9.81 -6.03
N GLN A 99 18.42 -9.54 -7.29
CA GLN A 99 17.50 -9.60 -8.44
C GLN A 99 16.86 -10.98 -8.59
N ARG A 100 17.66 -12.05 -8.48
CA ARG A 100 17.20 -13.43 -8.57
C ARG A 100 16.16 -13.76 -7.49
N ARG A 101 16.43 -13.40 -6.23
CA ARG A 101 15.50 -13.64 -5.10
C ARG A 101 14.19 -12.87 -5.26
N ILE A 102 14.27 -11.60 -5.65
CA ILE A 102 13.07 -10.77 -5.88
C ILE A 102 12.22 -11.35 -7.02
N GLN A 103 12.83 -11.83 -8.10
CA GLN A 103 12.11 -12.46 -9.21
C GLN A 103 11.36 -13.72 -8.77
N ILE A 104 11.99 -14.57 -7.97
CA ILE A 104 11.37 -15.79 -7.42
C ILE A 104 10.21 -15.44 -6.50
N ALA A 105 10.42 -14.51 -5.56
CA ALA A 105 9.39 -14.08 -4.63
C ALA A 105 8.20 -13.44 -5.37
N TYR A 106 8.47 -12.62 -6.38
CA TYR A 106 7.43 -11.98 -7.18
C TYR A 106 6.58 -13.01 -7.94
N ALA A 107 7.21 -13.97 -8.61
CA ALA A 107 6.49 -15.03 -9.33
C ALA A 107 5.61 -15.87 -8.40
N ARG A 108 6.09 -16.16 -7.18
CA ARG A 108 5.37 -16.94 -6.17
C ARG A 108 4.16 -16.20 -5.59
N ASP A 109 4.30 -14.92 -5.27
CA ASP A 109 3.37 -14.20 -4.40
C ASP A 109 2.54 -13.11 -5.10
N VAL A 110 2.96 -12.68 -6.30
CA VAL A 110 2.30 -11.63 -7.10
C VAL A 110 1.92 -12.11 -8.50
N GLY A 111 2.76 -12.95 -9.13
CA GLY A 111 2.59 -13.41 -10.52
C GLY A 111 1.53 -14.51 -10.73
N ALA A 112 0.94 -15.03 -9.65
CA ALA A 112 -0.19 -15.97 -9.66
C ALA A 112 -1.54 -15.23 -9.55
#